data_AF-A0A4R2H8S3-F1
#
_entry.id   AF-A0A4R2H8S3-F1
#
_cell.length_a   1.000
_cell.length_b   1.000
_cell.length_c   1.000
_cell.angle_alpha   90.00
_cell.angle_beta   90.00
_cell.angle_gamma   90.00
#
_symmetry.space_group_name_H-M   'P 1'
#
loop_
_entity.id
_entity.type
_entity.pdbx_description
1 polymer ?
#
loop_
_entity_poly.entity_id
_entity_poly.type
_entity_poly.pdbx_seq_one_letter_code
_entity_poly.pdbx_strand_id
1 'polypeptide(L)'
;MKTGILESENFGNGKRNYFIDFARATNNSNYIKITRSDKQTDNSYKKSSVCIFQEDFHFLIESFSMLFTSMIHRESRSGEKRKHPHYL
;
A
#
# COMPACT_ATOMS: atom_id res chain seq x y z
N MET A 1 20.53 -8.63 -15.47
CA MET A 1 19.21 -8.44 -16.12
C MET A 1 18.66 -7.12 -15.60
N LYS A 2 18.33 -6.15 -16.47
CA LYS A 2 17.63 -4.94 -16.03
C LYS A 2 16.28 -5.37 -15.49
N THR A 3 16.01 -5.09 -14.23
CA THR A 3 14.67 -5.23 -13.67
C THR A 3 13.76 -4.34 -14.50
N GLY A 4 12.61 -4.86 -14.98
CA GLY A 4 11.62 -4.06 -15.68
C GLY A 4 10.99 -2.95 -14.82
N ILE A 5 11.52 -2.69 -13.63
CA ILE A 5 11.10 -1.63 -12.72
C ILE A 5 11.51 -0.29 -13.33
N LEU A 6 10.53 0.56 -13.51
CA LEU A 6 10.67 1.92 -13.99
C LEU A 6 10.85 2.89 -12.83
N GLU A 7 10.05 2.72 -11.77
CA GLU A 7 10.11 3.52 -10.53
C GLU A 7 9.80 2.63 -9.31
N SER A 8 10.32 3.00 -8.15
CA SER A 8 10.11 2.25 -6.90
C SER A 8 10.11 3.16 -5.70
N GLU A 9 9.16 2.92 -4.80
CA GLU A 9 9.07 3.55 -3.48
C GLU A 9 9.05 2.47 -2.39
N ASN A 10 9.60 2.77 -1.21
CA ASN A 10 9.64 1.82 -0.11
C ASN A 10 9.46 2.46 1.27
N PHE A 11 8.86 1.69 2.18
CA PHE A 11 8.71 2.07 3.58
C PHE A 11 8.75 0.84 4.48
N GLY A 12 9.07 1.02 5.76
CA GLY A 12 9.16 -0.11 6.69
C GLY A 12 9.84 0.24 8.00
N ASN A 13 10.08 -0.80 8.80
CA ASN A 13 10.76 -0.70 10.10
C ASN A 13 11.96 -1.66 10.23
N GLY A 14 12.54 -2.07 9.10
CA GLY A 14 13.68 -2.99 9.04
C GLY A 14 13.30 -4.47 9.16
N LYS A 15 12.43 -4.83 10.11
CA LYS A 15 11.90 -6.21 10.21
C LYS A 15 10.86 -6.50 9.14
N ARG A 16 10.05 -5.50 8.80
CA ARG A 16 9.05 -5.57 7.74
C ARG A 16 9.24 -4.38 6.82
N ASN A 17 9.45 -4.67 5.55
CA ASN A 17 9.63 -3.67 4.50
C ASN A 17 8.59 -3.89 3.41
N TYR A 18 8.07 -2.79 2.90
CA TYR A 18 7.12 -2.75 1.79
C TYR A 18 7.76 -2.01 0.63
N PHE A 19 7.53 -2.52 -0.58
CA PHE A 19 7.98 -1.95 -1.83
C PHE A 19 6.78 -1.77 -2.73
N ILE A 20 6.69 -0.62 -3.37
CA ILE A 20 5.69 -0.29 -4.39
C ILE A 20 6.48 0.00 -5.66
N ASP A 21 6.48 -0.96 -6.58
CA ASP A 21 7.22 -0.86 -7.83
C ASP A 21 6.25 -0.55 -8.98
N PHE A 22 6.54 0.48 -9.76
CA PHE A 22 5.98 0.66 -11.09
C PHE A 22 6.91 0.02 -12.11
N ALA A 23 6.42 -0.93 -12.89
CA ALA A 23 7.25 -1.77 -13.74
C ALA A 23 6.58 -2.07 -15.08
N ARG A 24 7.39 -2.57 -16.02
CA ARG A 24 6.99 -2.99 -17.36
C ARG A 24 7.28 -4.46 -17.57
N ALA A 25 6.24 -5.19 -17.98
CA ALA A 25 6.30 -6.62 -18.26
C ALA A 25 6.93 -6.87 -19.65
N THR A 26 7.26 -8.14 -19.93
CA THR A 26 7.89 -8.55 -21.21
C THR A 26 7.00 -8.28 -22.41
N ASN A 27 5.68 -8.30 -22.23
CA ASN A 27 4.68 -7.97 -23.24
C ASN A 27 4.45 -6.46 -23.39
N ASN A 28 5.32 -5.61 -22.84
CA ASN A 28 5.19 -4.16 -22.89
C ASN A 28 3.93 -3.60 -22.19
N SER A 29 3.32 -4.35 -21.28
CA SER A 29 2.26 -3.81 -20.40
C SER A 29 2.86 -3.27 -19.11
N ASN A 30 2.37 -2.14 -18.61
CA ASN A 30 2.78 -1.62 -17.31
C ASN A 30 2.03 -2.35 -16.19
N TYR A 31 2.63 -2.42 -15.01
CA TYR A 31 2.01 -2.98 -13.81
C TYR A 31 2.58 -2.34 -12.55
N ILE A 32 1.78 -2.35 -11.49
CA ILE A 32 2.20 -2.00 -10.14
C ILE A 32 2.39 -3.30 -9.37
N LYS A 33 3.52 -3.43 -8.68
CA LYS A 33 3.82 -4.55 -7.79
C LYS A 33 3.98 -4.05 -6.37
N ILE A 34 3.14 -4.56 -5.48
CA ILE A 34 3.26 -4.28 -4.05
C ILE A 34 3.87 -5.52 -3.40
N THR A 35 5.05 -5.36 -2.81
CA THR A 35 5.79 -6.45 -2.16
C THR A 35 5.96 -6.17 -0.68
N ARG A 36 5.60 -7.14 0.16
CA ARG A 36 6.02 -7.20 1.56
C ARG A 36 7.21 -8.14 1.70
N SER A 37 8.22 -7.72 2.45
CA SER A 37 9.43 -8.48 2.77
C SER A 37 9.62 -8.51 4.28
N ASP A 38 9.45 -9.68 4.89
CA ASP A 38 9.64 -9.90 6.33
C ASP A 38 10.98 -10.58 6.60
N LYS A 39 11.81 -9.97 7.44
CA LYS A 39 13.06 -10.57 7.95
C LYS A 39 12.73 -11.69 8.93
N GLN A 40 13.30 -12.87 8.67
CA GLN A 40 13.15 -14.06 9.51
C GLN A 40 14.23 -14.10 10.59
N THR A 41 14.07 -15.00 11.56
CA THR A 41 15.00 -15.18 12.69
C THR A 41 16.38 -15.69 12.26
N ASP A 42 16.45 -16.42 11.15
CA ASP A 42 17.68 -16.92 10.51
C ASP A 42 18.35 -15.87 9.60
N ASN A 43 17.94 -14.59 9.68
CA ASN A 43 18.33 -13.50 8.79
C ASN A 43 17.91 -13.64 7.32
N SER A 44 17.13 -14.67 6.94
CA SER A 44 16.53 -14.75 5.62
C SER A 44 15.35 -13.78 5.47
N TYR A 45 14.79 -13.70 4.26
CA TYR A 45 13.63 -12.84 3.98
C TYR A 45 12.51 -13.64 3.32
N LYS A 46 11.30 -13.53 3.88
CA LYS A 46 10.07 -14.03 3.26
C LYS A 46 9.39 -12.90 2.52
N LYS A 47 9.16 -13.08 1.22
CA LYS A 47 8.50 -12.10 0.36
C LYS A 47 7.12 -12.58 -0.07
N SER A 48 6.15 -11.67 -0.09
CA SER A 48 4.86 -11.85 -0.73
C SER A 48 4.56 -10.63 -1.60
N SER A 49 3.98 -10.87 -2.78
CA SER A 49 3.71 -9.80 -3.74
C SER A 49 2.33 -9.94 -4.34
N VAL A 50 1.74 -8.79 -4.66
CA VAL A 50 0.56 -8.66 -5.52
C VAL A 50 0.95 -7.80 -6.71
N CYS A 51 0.53 -8.21 -7.91
CA CYS A 51 0.72 -7.44 -9.14
C CYS A 51 -0.66 -7.01 -9.66
N ILE A 52 -0.77 -5.74 -10.04
CA ILE A 52 -1.95 -5.16 -10.68
C ILE A 52 -1.49 -4.63 -12.02
N PHE A 53 -2.13 -5.05 -13.11
CA PHE A 53 -1.76 -4.62 -14.46
C PHE A 53 -2.46 -3.31 -14.84
N GLN A 54 -1.91 -2.63 -15.85
CA GLN A 54 -2.34 -1.30 -16.29
C GLN A 54 -3.85 -1.18 -16.58
N GLU A 55 -4.47 -2.26 -17.04
CA GLU A 55 -5.90 -2.31 -17.37
C GLU A 55 -6.76 -2.07 -16.12
N ASP A 56 -6.28 -2.47 -14.95
CA ASP A 56 -6.98 -2.41 -13.67
C ASP A 56 -6.57 -1.22 -12.79
N PHE A 57 -5.68 -0.34 -13.26
CA PHE A 57 -5.20 0.79 -12.45
C PHE A 57 -6.31 1.72 -11.98
N HIS A 58 -7.33 1.94 -12.81
CA HIS A 58 -8.44 2.81 -12.45
C HIS A 58 -9.20 2.25 -11.23
N PHE A 59 -9.48 0.94 -11.19
CA PHE A 59 -10.09 0.28 -10.03
C PHE A 59 -9.22 0.37 -8.79
N LEU A 60 -7.91 0.21 -8.94
CA LEU A 60 -6.96 0.32 -7.82
C LEU A 60 -6.96 1.72 -7.22
N ILE A 61 -6.86 2.76 -8.06
CA ILE A 61 -6.83 4.16 -7.63
C ILE A 61 -8.15 4.53 -6.96
N GLU A 62 -9.28 4.20 -7.58
CA GLU A 62 -10.62 4.43 -7.01
C GLU A 62 -10.76 3.76 -5.64
N SER A 63 -10.33 2.50 -5.51
CA SER A 63 -10.37 1.77 -4.25
C SER A 63 -9.53 2.44 -3.16
N PHE A 64 -8.32 2.91 -3.47
CA PHE A 64 -7.49 3.66 -2.52
C PHE A 64 -8.14 4.97 -2.11
N SER A 65 -8.65 5.75 -3.08
CA SER A 65 -9.35 7.01 -2.80
C SER A 65 -10.54 6.77 -1.86
N MET A 66 -11.40 5.81 -2.17
CA MET A 66 -12.55 5.46 -1.35
C MET A 66 -12.13 4.98 0.05
N LEU A 67 -11.09 4.15 0.14
CA LEU A 67 -10.56 3.67 1.42
C LEU A 67 -10.09 4.84 2.30
N PHE A 68 -9.27 5.74 1.78
CA PHE A 68 -8.76 6.88 2.54
C PHE A 68 -9.87 7.86 2.92
N THR A 69 -10.79 8.16 2.00
CA THR A 69 -11.98 8.97 2.32
C THR A 69 -12.80 8.35 3.44
N SER A 70 -13.03 7.03 3.42
CA SER A 70 -13.78 6.34 4.47
C SER A 70 -13.11 6.44 5.84
N MET A 71 -11.78 6.40 5.89
CA MET A 71 -11.01 6.51 7.14
C MET A 71 -11.08 7.91 7.73
N ILE A 72 -10.98 8.96 6.91
CA ILE A 72 -11.13 10.35 7.36
C ILE A 72 -12.50 10.54 8.04
N HIS A 73 -13.58 10.08 7.41
CA HIS A 73 -14.93 10.18 7.98
C HIS A 73 -15.07 9.41 9.31
N ARG A 74 -14.38 8.29 9.47
CA ARG A 74 -14.37 7.51 10.73
C ARG A 74 -13.65 8.24 11.85
N GLU A 75 -12.52 8.88 11.56
CA GLU A 75 -11.77 9.66 12.54
C GLU A 75 -12.56 10.89 13.01
N SER A 76 -13.21 11.62 12.09
CA SER A 76 -14.05 12.77 12.43
C SER A 76 -15.21 12.40 13.38
N ARG A 77 -15.89 11.27 13.12
CA ARG A 77 -16.97 10.76 14.00
C ARG A 77 -16.49 10.28 15.37
N SER A 78 -15.21 9.88 15.46
CA SER A 78 -14.61 9.44 16.73
C SER A 78 -14.22 10.62 17.63
N GLY A 79 -13.97 11.80 17.04
CA GLY A 79 -13.70 13.05 17.75
C GLY A 79 -14.96 13.72 18.35
N GLU A 80 -16.13 13.57 17.72
CA GLU A 80 -17.39 14.13 18.22
C GLU A 80 -17.91 13.46 19.51
N LYS A 81 -17.62 12.17 19.72
CA LYS A 81 -18.05 11.44 20.93
C LYS A 81 -17.35 11.89 22.23
N ARG A 82 -16.31 12.75 22.15
CA ARG A 82 -15.59 13.28 23.33
C ARG A 82 -16.10 14.65 23.80
N LYS A 83 -17.13 15.21 23.17
CA LYS A 83 -17.74 16.50 23.56
C LYS A 83 -19.13 16.32 24.16
N HIS A 84 -19.26 15.52 25.22
CA HIS A 84 -20.37 15.73 26.14
C HIS A 84 -19.92 16.73 27.21
N PRO A 85 -20.51 17.93 27.28
CA PRO A 85 -20.30 18.80 28.42
C PRO A 85 -20.93 18.12 29.64
N HIS A 86 -20.14 17.94 30.69
CA HIS A 86 -20.70 17.73 32.03
C HIS A 86 -21.50 18.99 32.37
N TYR A 87 -22.81 18.93 32.20
CA TYR A 87 -23.71 19.85 32.89
C TYR A 87 -23.91 19.30 34.30
N LEU A 88 -23.58 20.18 35.25
CA LEU A 88 -23.67 20.16 36.72
C LEU A 88 -24.58 19.07 37.31
#